data_AF-A0A8T0ISH8-F1
#
_entry.id   AF-A0A8T0ISH8-F1
#
_cell.length_a   1.000
_cell.length_b   1.000
_cell.length_c   1.000
_cell.angle_alpha   90.00
_cell.angle_beta   90.00
_cell.angle_gamma   90.00
#
_symmetry.space_group_name_H-M   'P 1'
#
loop_
_entity.id
_entity.type
_entity.pdbx_description
1 polymer ?
#
loop_
_entity_poly.entity_id
_entity_poly.type
_entity_poly.pdbx_seq_one_letter_code
_entity_poly.pdbx_strand_id
1 'polypeptide(L)'
;MGDFSLVRMEGWVYILSSSKLRLNHPRKRYLVLEGNRASSYKDKPTPGTPGAENPVRSGIIDPDTRVVDHGRETVHGRVFFTFSMHDSYAPEAKIRVRRMEFYH
;
A
#
# COMPACT_ATOMS: atom_id res chain seq x y z
N MET A 1 -13.19 -6.96 23.59
CA MET A 1 -12.49 -7.11 22.29
C MET A 1 -13.23 -6.23 21.30
N GLY A 2 -12.60 -5.18 20.76
CA GLY A 2 -13.26 -4.22 19.88
C GLY A 2 -13.51 -4.83 18.49
N ASP A 3 -14.67 -4.56 17.92
CA ASP A 3 -15.03 -5.00 16.58
C ASP A 3 -14.29 -4.15 15.52
N PHE A 4 -13.09 -4.59 15.13
CA PHE A 4 -12.31 -3.95 14.07
C PHE A 4 -12.86 -4.25 12.66
N SER A 5 -13.93 -5.04 12.53
CA SER A 5 -14.52 -5.37 11.21
C SER A 5 -15.13 -4.16 10.49
N LEU A 6 -15.39 -3.07 11.21
CA LEU A 6 -15.95 -1.83 10.68
C LEU A 6 -14.90 -0.81 10.22
N VAL A 7 -13.61 -1.05 10.47
CA VAL A 7 -12.56 -0.10 10.10
C VAL A 7 -12.19 -0.32 8.64
N ARG A 8 -12.61 0.63 7.79
CA ARG A 8 -12.19 0.74 6.40
C ARG A 8 -11.33 1.98 6.22
N MET A 9 -10.09 1.80 5.77
CA MET A 9 -9.21 2.88 5.33
C MET A 9 -8.93 2.71 3.85
N GLU A 10 -9.03 3.78 3.08
CA GLU A 10 -8.75 3.72 1.64
C GLU A 10 -8.11 5.00 1.12
N GLY A 11 -7.34 4.88 0.04
CA GLY A 11 -6.75 6.03 -0.61
C GLY A 11 -5.72 5.68 -1.68
N TRP A 12 -5.27 6.71 -2.39
CA TRP A 12 -4.24 6.59 -3.39
C TRP A 12 -2.84 6.48 -2.74
N VAL A 13 -2.08 5.48 -3.16
CA VAL A 13 -0.69 5.28 -2.76
C VAL A 13 0.18 4.99 -3.98
N TYR A 14 1.48 5.16 -3.83
CA TYR A 14 2.48 4.69 -4.77
C TYR A 14 3.22 3.49 -4.17
N ILE A 15 3.15 2.36 -4.85
CA ILE A 15 3.84 1.13 -4.44
C ILE A 15 5.17 1.05 -5.19
N LEU A 16 6.23 0.73 -4.44
CA LEU A 16 7.54 0.41 -4.99
C LEU A 16 7.81 -1.08 -4.83
N SER A 17 8.09 -1.75 -5.94
CA SER A 17 8.57 -3.13 -5.90
C SER A 17 10.02 -3.18 -5.44
N SER A 18 10.37 -4.13 -4.59
CA SER A 18 11.75 -4.50 -4.29
C SER A 18 12.28 -5.54 -5.28
N SER A 19 12.17 -5.31 -6.60
CA SER A 19 12.81 -6.22 -7.57
C SER A 19 14.26 -5.82 -7.78
N LYS A 20 15.20 -6.75 -7.58
CA LYS A 20 16.66 -6.50 -7.63
C LYS A 20 17.20 -6.09 -9.02
N LEU A 21 16.36 -6.05 -10.06
CA LEU A 21 16.81 -5.97 -11.47
C LEU A 21 16.09 -4.93 -12.34
N ARG A 22 15.11 -4.16 -11.83
CA ARG A 22 14.41 -3.14 -12.63
C ARG A 22 14.39 -1.79 -11.95
N LEU A 23 14.57 -0.75 -12.75
CA LEU A 23 14.34 0.65 -12.39
C LEU A 23 12.96 0.78 -11.74
N ASN A 24 12.92 0.98 -10.43
CA ASN A 24 11.71 0.92 -9.62
C ASN A 24 10.84 2.16 -9.87
N HIS A 25 10.04 2.14 -10.93
CA HIS A 25 9.03 3.17 -11.17
C HIS A 25 7.91 3.04 -10.12
N PRO A 26 7.64 4.11 -9.33
CA PRO A 26 6.51 4.13 -8.41
C PRO A 26 5.19 3.92 -9.18
N ARG A 27 4.36 2.96 -8.75
CA ARG A 27 3.05 2.70 -9.38
C ARG A 27 1.93 3.22 -8.51
N LYS A 28 1.15 4.19 -9.00
CA LYS A 28 -0.07 4.68 -8.33
C LYS A 28 -1.10 3.55 -8.27
N ARG A 29 -1.66 3.28 -7.09
CA ARG A 29 -2.69 2.26 -6.83
C ARG A 29 -3.69 2.79 -5.82
N TYR A 30 -4.94 2.36 -5.93
CA TYR A 30 -5.93 2.59 -4.88
C TYR A 30 -5.79 1.45 -3.88
N LEU A 31 -5.47 1.77 -2.63
CA LEU A 31 -5.37 0.80 -1.55
C LEU A 31 -6.65 0.85 -0.72
N VAL A 32 -7.19 -0.32 -0.39
CA VAL A 32 -8.31 -0.52 0.52
C VAL A 32 -7.84 -1.46 1.62
N LEU A 33 -7.93 -1.02 2.87
CA LEU A 33 -7.72 -1.80 4.06
C LEU A 33 -9.07 -1.98 4.76
N GLU A 34 -9.55 -3.21 4.83
CA GLU A 34 -10.79 -3.60 5.51
C GLU A 34 -10.44 -4.64 6.57
N GLY A 35 -10.60 -4.28 7.85
CA GLY A 35 -10.06 -5.08 8.96
C GLY A 35 -8.54 -5.25 8.82
N ASN A 36 -8.07 -6.49 8.70
CA ASN A 36 -6.66 -6.82 8.48
C ASN A 36 -6.33 -7.13 7.01
N ARG A 37 -7.28 -7.04 6.08
CA ARG A 37 -7.04 -7.36 4.66
C ARG A 37 -6.72 -6.11 3.87
N ALA A 38 -5.55 -6.08 3.26
CA ALA A 38 -5.14 -5.02 2.34
C ALA A 38 -5.31 -5.48 0.88
N SER A 39 -6.02 -4.68 0.08
CA SER A 39 -6.24 -4.94 -1.34
C SER A 39 -5.84 -3.71 -2.16
N SER A 40 -5.13 -3.93 -3.27
CA SER A 40 -4.67 -2.87 -4.17
C SER A 40 -5.33 -2.99 -5.53
N TYR A 41 -5.77 -1.87 -6.07
CA TYR A 41 -6.51 -1.77 -7.33
C TYR A 41 -5.83 -0.78 -8.27
N LYS A 42 -6.06 -0.92 -9.59
CA LYS A 42 -5.60 0.07 -10.56
C LYS A 42 -6.34 1.40 -10.36
N ASP A 43 -7.63 1.33 -10.06
CA ASP A 43 -8.54 2.45 -9.83
C ASP A 43 -9.41 2.22 -8.60
N LYS A 44 -10.15 3.25 -8.16
CA LYS A 44 -11.07 3.12 -7.02
C LYS A 44 -12.15 2.07 -7.33
N PRO A 45 -12.27 0.99 -6.53
CA PRO A 45 -13.29 -0.02 -6.76
C PRO A 45 -14.66 0.54 -6.33
N THR A 46 -15.55 0.76 -7.29
CA THR A 46 -16.97 1.07 -7.03
C THR A 46 -17.86 -0.05 -7.56
N PRO A 47 -19.03 -0.30 -6.96
CA PRO A 47 -19.97 -1.31 -7.47
C PRO A 47 -20.24 -1.11 -8.97
N GLY A 48 -20.18 -2.19 -9.75
CA GLY A 48 -20.37 -2.16 -11.20
C GLY A 48 -19.15 -1.73 -12.03
N THR A 49 -18.01 -1.42 -11.42
CA THR A 49 -16.77 -1.15 -12.20
C THR A 49 -15.99 -2.44 -12.49
N PRO A 50 -15.50 -2.63 -13.74
CA PRO A 50 -14.63 -3.74 -14.07
C PRO A 50 -13.38 -3.76 -13.19
N GLY A 51 -13.14 -4.89 -12.51
CA GLY A 51 -12.00 -5.06 -11.61
C GLY A 51 -12.24 -4.67 -10.15
N ALA A 52 -13.44 -4.19 -9.78
CA ALA A 52 -13.80 -3.99 -8.37
C ALA A 52 -13.73 -5.29 -7.56
N GLU A 53 -14.08 -6.42 -8.18
CA GLU A 53 -14.04 -7.74 -7.55
C GLU A 53 -12.65 -8.40 -7.62
N ASN A 54 -11.76 -7.90 -8.49
CA ASN A 54 -10.46 -8.51 -8.77
C ASN A 54 -9.31 -7.53 -8.46
N PRO A 55 -8.84 -7.48 -7.20
CA PRO A 55 -7.69 -6.66 -6.84
C PRO A 55 -6.44 -7.10 -7.61
N VAL A 56 -5.58 -6.14 -7.93
CA VAL A 56 -4.25 -6.37 -8.54
C VAL A 56 -3.37 -7.21 -7.61
N ARG A 57 -3.49 -6.98 -6.31
CA ARG A 57 -2.85 -7.76 -5.24
C ARG A 57 -3.69 -7.60 -3.99
N SER A 58 -3.85 -8.69 -3.25
CA SER A 58 -4.42 -8.67 -1.89
C SER A 58 -3.55 -9.48 -0.94
N GLY A 59 -3.65 -9.21 0.34
CA GLY A 59 -2.95 -9.93 1.40
C GLY A 59 -3.54 -9.61 2.77
N ILE A 60 -3.21 -10.45 3.74
CA ILE A 60 -3.51 -10.22 5.15
C ILE A 60 -2.32 -9.49 5.78
N ILE A 61 -2.62 -8.50 6.61
CA ILE A 61 -1.64 -7.85 7.49
C ILE A 61 -1.68 -8.62 8.79
N ASP A 62 -0.66 -9.42 9.02
CA ASP A 62 -0.54 -10.17 10.26
C ASP A 62 -0.21 -9.25 11.45
N PRO A 63 -0.59 -9.61 12.68
CA PRO A 63 -0.35 -8.80 13.87
C PRO A 63 1.14 -8.49 14.14
N ASP A 64 2.04 -9.32 13.63
CA ASP A 64 3.48 -9.17 13.71
C ASP A 64 4.07 -8.38 12.54
N THR A 65 3.25 -7.93 11.58
CA THR A 65 3.67 -7.03 10.52
C THR A 65 4.21 -5.75 11.13
N ARG A 66 5.46 -5.42 10.80
CA ARG A 66 6.13 -4.24 11.30
C ARG A 66 6.10 -3.13 10.27
N VAL A 67 5.65 -1.95 10.71
CA VAL A 67 5.66 -0.73 9.91
C VAL A 67 6.85 0.12 10.36
N VAL A 68 7.68 0.52 9.39
CA VAL A 68 8.74 1.51 9.60
C VAL A 68 8.35 2.75 8.81
N ASP A 69 8.10 3.85 9.52
CA ASP A 69 7.90 5.15 8.92
C ASP A 69 9.26 5.79 8.62
N HIS A 70 9.44 6.25 7.38
CA HIS A 70 10.64 6.98 6.94
C HIS A 70 10.37 8.48 6.82
N GLY A 71 9.12 8.91 7.03
CA GLY A 71 8.71 10.30 6.93
C GLY A 71 8.82 10.82 5.50
N ARG A 72 9.30 12.05 5.36
CA ARG A 72 9.37 12.77 4.08
C ARG A 72 10.64 12.40 3.30
N GLU A 73 10.49 11.74 2.16
CA GLU A 73 11.57 11.41 1.22
C GLU A 73 11.40 12.17 -0.11
N THR A 74 12.52 12.45 -0.79
CA THR A 74 12.50 12.95 -2.18
C THR A 74 12.99 11.85 -3.12
N VAL A 75 12.19 11.50 -4.13
CA VAL A 75 12.56 10.50 -5.16
C VAL A 75 12.20 10.98 -6.53
N HIS A 76 13.17 10.93 -7.45
CA HIS A 76 13.05 11.45 -8.82
C HIS A 76 12.47 12.88 -8.84
N GLY A 77 12.94 13.74 -7.91
CA GLY A 77 12.51 15.13 -7.79
C GLY A 77 11.12 15.33 -7.19
N ARG A 78 10.43 14.28 -6.75
CA ARG A 78 9.10 14.36 -6.12
C ARG A 78 9.19 14.02 -4.64
N VAL A 79 8.47 14.79 -3.83
CA VAL A 79 8.37 14.58 -2.38
C VAL A 79 7.27 13.55 -2.09
N PHE A 80 7.58 12.59 -1.22
CA PHE A 80 6.66 11.56 -0.77
C PHE A 80 6.77 11.38 0.75
N PHE A 81 5.66 11.02 1.40
CA PHE A 81 5.71 10.41 2.73
C PHE A 81 5.78 8.91 2.57
N THR A 82 6.77 8.25 3.16
CA THR A 82 7.07 6.86 2.83
C THR A 82 7.17 6.01 4.08
N PHE A 83 6.62 4.81 3.98
CA PHE A 83 6.73 3.80 5.00
C PHE A 83 7.04 2.46 4.34
N SER A 84 7.61 1.54 5.09
CA SER A 84 7.78 0.16 4.65
C SER A 84 7.13 -0.80 5.62
N MET A 85 6.44 -1.78 5.07
CA MET A 85 5.92 -2.91 5.81
C MET A 85 6.82 -4.12 5.56
N HIS A 86 7.12 -4.86 6.63
CA HIS A 86 7.79 -6.15 6.55
C HIS A 86 7.04 -7.15 7.40
N ASP A 87 6.89 -8.34 6.83
CA ASP A 87 6.40 -9.52 7.51
C ASP A 87 7.58 -10.15 8.29
N SER A 88 7.36 -10.48 9.56
CA SER A 88 8.43 -11.06 10.38
C SER A 88 8.72 -12.52 9.99
N TYR A 89 7.78 -13.20 9.35
CA TYR A 89 7.92 -14.57 8.85
C TYR A 89 8.45 -14.64 7.42
N ALA A 90 8.44 -13.53 6.68
CA ALA A 90 8.98 -13.40 5.32
C ALA A 90 9.78 -12.10 5.18
N PRO A 91 10.98 -11.99 5.80
CA PRO A 91 11.76 -10.75 5.86
C PRO A 91 12.16 -10.18 4.48
N GLU A 92 12.20 -11.03 3.45
CA GLU A 92 12.43 -10.64 2.05
C GLU A 92 11.20 -10.00 1.38
N ALA A 93 9.99 -10.20 1.92
CA ALA A 93 8.74 -9.62 1.44
C ALA A 93 8.55 -8.18 1.93
N LYS A 94 9.50 -7.29 1.60
CA LYS A 94 9.42 -5.86 1.96
C LYS A 94 8.58 -5.09 0.95
N ILE A 95 7.47 -4.50 1.40
CA ILE A 95 6.66 -3.56 0.60
C ILE A 95 6.98 -2.14 1.05
N ARG A 96 7.41 -1.28 0.12
CA ARG A 96 7.53 0.17 0.38
C ARG A 96 6.36 0.90 -0.25
N VAL A 97 5.60 1.60 0.59
CA VAL A 97 4.41 2.36 0.21
C VAL A 97 4.69 3.84 0.40
N ARG A 98 4.14 4.66 -0.50
CA ARG A 98 4.32 6.10 -0.47
C ARG A 98 2.99 6.81 -0.62
N ARG A 99 2.74 7.81 0.21
CA ARG A 99 1.63 8.75 0.04
C ARG A 99 2.18 10.01 -0.61
N MET A 100 1.51 10.49 -1.65
CA MET A 100 1.81 11.77 -2.28
C MET A 100 0.72 12.75 -1.84
N GLU A 101 1.10 13.76 -1.09
CA GLU A 101 0.22 14.89 -0.79
C GLU A 101 0.52 15.99 -1.81
N PHE A 102 -0.52 16.50 -2.47
CA PHE A 102 -0.39 17.71 -3.27
C PHE A 102 -0.40 18.89 -2.30
N TYR A 103 0.72 19.59 -2.18
CA TYR A 103 0.71 20.95 -1.65
C TYR A 103 0.35 21.84 -2.84
N HIS A 104 -0.84 22.46 -2.77
CA HIS A 104 -1.27 23.51 -3.69
C HIS A 104 -0.35 24.72 -3.61
#